data_AF-A0A645EDK4-F1
#
_entry.id   AF-A0A645EDK4-F1
#
_cell.length_a   1.000
_cell.length_b   1.000
_cell.length_c   1.000
_cell.angle_alpha   90.00
_cell.angle_beta   90.00
_cell.angle_gamma   90.00
#
_symmetry.space_group_name_H-M   'P 1'
#
loop_
_entity.id
_entity.type
_entity.pdbx_description
1 polymer ?
#
loop_
_entity_poly.entity_id
_entity_poly.type
_entity_poly.pdbx_seq_one_letter_code
_entity_poly.pdbx_strand_id
1 'polypeptide(L)'
;MNLRETSLTTLWIILGITVIAIVGKIIGSGGGAKLAKFSWRESLQLGIGMVSRGEVGLIIAKIGLDSGYLAEDIFSAIVGMILLTTLVTPPLLRFAFTLPEKKVPPAGSPETIQEKEIQ
;
A
#
# COMPACT_ATOMS: atom_id res chain seq x y z
N MET A 1 -3.50 -30.23 -25.56
CA MET A 1 -3.82 -29.21 -24.53
C MET A 1 -3.11 -27.93 -24.93
N ASN A 2 -3.86 -26.88 -25.26
CA ASN A 2 -3.34 -25.64 -25.86
C ASN A 2 -2.57 -24.80 -24.83
N LEU A 3 -1.24 -24.85 -24.86
CA LEU A 3 -0.36 -24.09 -23.95
C LEU A 3 -0.41 -22.56 -24.18
N ARG A 4 -0.97 -22.09 -25.31
CA ARG A 4 -1.12 -20.66 -25.61
C ARG A 4 -2.34 -20.00 -24.95
N GLU A 5 -3.41 -20.73 -24.69
CA GLU A 5 -4.57 -20.18 -23.98
C GLU A 5 -4.33 -20.10 -22.47
N THR A 6 -3.62 -21.08 -21.91
CA THR A 6 -3.28 -21.07 -20.48
C THR A 6 -2.45 -19.85 -20.12
N SER A 7 -1.50 -19.44 -20.98
CA SER A 7 -0.68 -18.24 -20.78
C SER A 7 -1.52 -16.95 -20.70
N LEU A 8 -2.54 -16.79 -21.54
CA LEU A 8 -3.40 -15.60 -21.54
C LEU A 8 -4.33 -15.57 -20.33
N THR A 9 -4.90 -16.71 -19.97
CA THR A 9 -5.74 -16.85 -18.77
C THR A 9 -4.94 -16.60 -17.49
N THR A 10 -3.72 -17.12 -17.39
CA THR A 10 -2.83 -16.87 -16.24
C THR A 10 -2.42 -15.40 -16.14
N LEU A 11 -2.11 -14.74 -17.26
CA LEU A 11 -1.83 -13.29 -17.29
C LEU A 11 -3.02 -12.46 -16.79
N TRP A 12 -4.23 -12.80 -17.25
CA TRP A 12 -5.46 -12.17 -16.78
C TRP A 12 -5.72 -12.37 -15.29
N ILE A 13 -5.46 -13.58 -14.77
CA ILE A 13 -5.60 -13.90 -13.34
C ILE A 13 -4.58 -13.11 -12.52
N ILE A 14 -3.30 -13.06 -12.93
CA ILE A 14 -2.25 -12.30 -12.25
C ILE A 14 -2.61 -10.82 -12.22
N LEU A 15 -3.07 -10.26 -13.34
CA LEU A 15 -3.50 -8.87 -13.42
C LEU A 15 -4.69 -8.61 -12.49
N GLY A 16 -5.70 -9.48 -12.52
CA GLY A 16 -6.89 -9.39 -11.68
C GLY A 16 -6.56 -9.43 -10.18
N ILE A 17 -5.75 -10.40 -9.75
CA ILE A 17 -5.33 -10.52 -8.34
C ILE A 17 -4.48 -9.32 -7.92
N THR A 18 -3.60 -8.82 -8.80
CA THR A 18 -2.78 -7.64 -8.52
C THR A 18 -3.65 -6.40 -8.30
N VAL A 19 -4.62 -6.15 -9.17
CA VAL A 19 -5.57 -5.03 -9.04
C VAL A 19 -6.39 -5.17 -7.76
N ILE A 20 -6.93 -6.36 -7.47
CA ILE A 20 -7.69 -6.63 -6.24
C ILE A 20 -6.82 -6.42 -5.00
N ALA A 21 -5.55 -6.84 -5.02
CA ALA A 21 -4.64 -6.67 -3.91
C ALA A 21 -4.29 -5.19 -3.64
N ILE A 22 -4.07 -4.40 -4.71
CA ILE A 22 -3.79 -2.97 -4.60
C ILE A 22 -5.03 -2.22 -4.09
N VAL A 23 -6.19 -2.46 -4.71
CA VAL A 23 -7.45 -1.82 -4.34
C VAL A 23 -7.86 -2.24 -2.92
N GLY A 24 -7.75 -3.52 -2.59
CA GLY A 24 -8.06 -4.05 -1.26
C GLY A 24 -7.17 -3.47 -0.17
N LYS A 25 -5.87 -3.29 -0.42
CA LYS A 25 -4.98 -2.59 0.52
C LYS A 25 -5.39 -1.13 0.67
N ILE A 26 -5.53 -0.38 -0.43
CA ILE A 26 -5.83 1.06 -0.37
C ILE A 26 -7.19 1.31 0.28
N ILE A 27 -8.22 0.54 -0.06
CA ILE A 27 -9.56 0.67 0.54
C ILE A 27 -9.56 0.16 1.98
N GLY A 28 -8.87 -0.93 2.29
CA GLY A 28 -8.81 -1.49 3.63
C GLY A 28 -8.11 -0.56 4.62
N SER A 29 -6.90 -0.11 4.30
CA SER A 29 -6.16 0.81 5.17
C SER A 29 -6.69 2.25 5.09
N GLY A 30 -7.14 2.71 3.91
CA GLY A 30 -7.75 4.03 3.76
C GLY A 30 -9.11 4.14 4.43
N GLY A 31 -9.92 3.08 4.37
CA GLY A 31 -11.18 2.95 5.10
C GLY A 31 -10.98 2.85 6.62
N GLY A 32 -9.97 2.11 7.07
CA GLY A 32 -9.53 2.10 8.46
C GLY A 32 -9.12 3.49 8.96
N ALA A 33 -8.36 4.23 8.15
CA ALA A 33 -8.00 5.62 8.46
C ALA A 33 -9.24 6.52 8.52
N LYS A 34 -10.23 6.28 7.65
CA LYS A 34 -11.47 7.05 7.64
C LYS A 34 -12.28 6.83 8.93
N LEU A 35 -12.33 5.60 9.42
CA LEU A 35 -12.92 5.26 10.73
C LEU A 35 -12.16 5.93 11.89
N ALA A 36 -10.84 6.09 11.74
CA ALA A 36 -10.01 6.85 12.67
C ALA A 36 -10.11 8.39 12.49
N LYS A 37 -11.11 8.89 11.75
CA LYS A 37 -11.40 10.30 11.48
C LYS A 37 -10.36 11.07 10.65
N PHE A 38 -9.49 10.38 9.93
CA PHE A 38 -8.58 11.04 8.98
C PHE A 38 -9.34 11.59 7.76
N SER A 39 -8.80 12.66 7.17
CA SER A 39 -9.30 13.22 5.92
C SER A 39 -9.12 12.23 4.77
N TRP A 40 -9.91 12.38 3.70
CA TRP A 40 -9.82 11.50 2.53
C TRP A 40 -8.41 11.44 1.91
N ARG A 41 -7.65 12.53 2.07
CA ARG A 41 -6.28 12.67 1.57
C ARG A 41 -5.28 11.92 2.46
N GLU A 42 -5.39 12.09 3.78
CA GLU A 42 -4.57 11.36 4.75
C GLU A 42 -4.86 9.85 4.70
N SER A 43 -6.12 9.45 4.50
CA SER A 43 -6.51 8.07 4.24
C SER A 43 -5.81 7.48 3.00
N LEU A 44 -5.71 8.25 1.91
CA LEU A 44 -5.06 7.82 0.68
C LEU A 44 -3.53 7.76 0.84
N GLN A 45 -2.92 8.75 1.49
CA GLN A 45 -1.50 8.76 1.82
C GLN A 45 -1.12 7.59 2.72
N LEU A 46 -1.92 7.31 3.76
CA LEU A 46 -1.75 6.13 4.61
C LEU A 46 -1.86 4.85 3.76
N GLY A 47 -2.86 4.76 2.89
CA GLY A 47 -3.04 3.59 2.03
C GLY A 47 -1.89 3.33 1.08
N ILE A 48 -1.32 4.37 0.49
CA ILE A 48 -0.13 4.29 -0.37
C ILE A 48 1.10 3.91 0.47
N GLY A 49 1.24 4.46 1.68
CA GLY A 49 2.33 4.12 2.60
C GLY A 49 2.32 2.65 3.06
N MET A 50 1.14 2.04 3.18
CA MET A 50 0.99 0.64 3.58
C MET A 50 1.26 -0.38 2.45
N VAL A 51 1.51 0.09 1.22
CA VAL A 51 1.84 -0.79 0.08
C VAL A 51 3.24 -1.39 0.26
N SER A 52 4.20 -0.64 0.81
CA SER A 52 5.57 -1.12 1.00
C SER A 52 5.62 -2.30 1.97
N ARG A 53 5.89 -3.49 1.43
CA ARG A 53 6.33 -4.64 2.23
C ARG A 53 7.83 -4.75 2.04
N GLY A 54 8.60 -4.26 3.02
CA GLY A 54 10.06 -4.35 2.98
C GLY A 54 10.53 -5.69 3.54
N GLU A 55 10.98 -5.66 4.80
CA GLU A 55 11.62 -6.78 5.47
C GLU A 55 10.73 -8.01 5.66
N VAL A 56 9.50 -7.83 6.14
CA VAL A 56 8.62 -8.94 6.52
C VAL A 56 8.23 -9.80 5.31
N GLY A 57 8.06 -9.17 4.14
CA GLY A 57 7.76 -9.88 2.90
C GLY A 57 8.92 -10.78 2.45
N LEU A 58 10.15 -10.28 2.55
CA LEU A 58 11.37 -11.03 2.22
C LEU A 58 11.59 -12.18 3.21
N ILE A 59 11.36 -11.95 4.50
CA ILE A 59 11.47 -12.98 5.54
C ILE A 59 10.49 -14.13 5.26
N ILE A 60 9.21 -13.82 5.02
CA ILE A 60 8.20 -14.86 4.73
C ILE A 60 8.53 -15.62 3.45
N ALA A 61 8.96 -14.92 2.39
CA ALA A 61 9.38 -15.56 1.15
C ALA A 61 10.54 -16.54 1.38
N LYS A 62 11.53 -16.13 2.19
CA LYS A 62 12.69 -16.96 2.51
C LYS A 62 12.30 -18.18 3.36
N ILE A 63 11.50 -17.99 4.41
CA ILE A 63 10.96 -19.08 5.22
C ILE A 63 10.20 -20.08 4.34
N GLY A 64 9.36 -19.60 3.43
CA GLY A 64 8.57 -20.44 2.55
C GLY A 64 9.39 -21.22 1.51
N LEU A 65 10.52 -20.65 1.05
CA LEU A 65 11.50 -21.38 0.23
C LEU A 65 12.23 -22.46 1.05
N ASP A 66 12.71 -22.10 2.24
CA ASP A 66 13.48 -23.00 3.12
C ASP A 66 12.63 -24.16 3.65
N SER A 67 11.32 -23.96 3.78
CA SER A 67 10.35 -25.01 4.16
C SER A 67 9.82 -25.81 2.97
N GLY A 68 10.25 -25.52 1.74
CA GLY A 68 9.88 -26.25 0.53
C GLY A 68 8.47 -25.96 0.00
N TYR A 69 7.76 -24.98 0.56
CA TYR A 69 6.43 -24.58 0.09
C TYR A 69 6.47 -23.64 -1.13
N LEU A 70 7.62 -23.00 -1.36
CA LEU A 70 7.88 -22.18 -2.55
C LEU A 70 8.98 -22.79 -3.40
N ALA A 71 8.75 -22.83 -4.72
CA ALA A 71 9.80 -23.08 -5.70
C ALA A 71 10.69 -21.84 -5.88
N GLU A 72 11.95 -22.03 -6.28
CA GLU A 72 12.91 -20.93 -6.52
C GLU A 72 12.35 -19.87 -7.48
N ASP A 73 11.65 -20.28 -8.54
CA ASP A 73 11.04 -19.37 -9.51
C ASP A 73 10.00 -18.44 -8.86
N ILE A 74 9.18 -18.96 -7.95
CA ILE A 74 8.15 -18.19 -7.25
C ILE A 74 8.81 -17.27 -6.20
N PHE A 75 9.87 -17.74 -5.55
CA PHE A 75 10.65 -16.93 -4.63
C PHE A 75 11.25 -15.71 -5.35
N SER A 76 11.93 -15.91 -6.48
CA SER A 76 12.49 -14.82 -7.29
C SER A 76 11.42 -13.85 -7.77
N ALA A 77 10.24 -14.35 -8.17
CA ALA A 77 9.11 -13.52 -8.57
C ALA A 77 8.58 -12.64 -7.41
N ILE A 78 8.44 -13.21 -6.20
CA ILE A 78 8.00 -12.47 -5.01
C ILE A 78 9.02 -11.41 -4.61
N VAL A 79 10.31 -11.75 -4.61
CA VAL A 79 11.39 -10.80 -4.32
C VAL A 79 11.38 -9.66 -5.34
N GLY A 80 11.23 -9.97 -6.63
CA GLY A 80 11.09 -8.96 -7.68
C GLY A 80 9.90 -8.02 -7.45
N MET A 81 8.73 -8.56 -7.10
CA MET A 81 7.54 -7.77 -6.75
C MET A 81 7.77 -6.86 -5.53
N ILE A 82 8.42 -7.37 -4.48
CA ILE A 82 8.75 -6.60 -3.27
C ILE A 82 9.68 -5.44 -3.60
N LEU A 83 10.73 -5.69 -4.39
CA LEU A 83 11.68 -4.66 -4.79
C LEU A 83 11.01 -3.59 -5.66
N LEU A 84 10.23 -4.01 -6.66
CA LEU A 84 9.51 -3.09 -7.54
C LEU A 84 8.53 -2.21 -6.77
N THR A 85 7.70 -2.80 -5.91
CA THR A 85 6.72 -2.05 -5.12
C THR A 85 7.39 -1.09 -4.14
N THR A 86 8.53 -1.49 -3.56
CA THR A 86 9.34 -0.64 -2.66
C THR A 86 9.94 0.54 -3.41
N LEU A 87 10.42 0.36 -4.64
CA LEU A 87 10.98 1.44 -5.46
C LEU A 87 9.88 2.39 -6.00
N VAL A 88 8.68 1.87 -6.28
CA VAL A 88 7.54 2.66 -6.76
C VAL A 88 6.87 3.46 -5.63
N THR A 89 6.95 2.98 -4.38
CA THR A 89 6.29 3.64 -3.24
C THR A 89 6.75 5.08 -3.01
N PRO A 90 8.07 5.43 -2.91
CA PRO A 90 8.51 6.80 -2.66
C PRO A 90 8.06 7.82 -3.72
N PRO A 91 8.16 7.55 -5.04
CA PRO A 91 7.60 8.42 -6.07
C PRO A 91 6.09 8.63 -5.90
N LEU A 92 5.33 7.54 -5.70
CA LEU A 92 3.88 7.59 -5.57
C LEU A 92 3.44 8.37 -4.31
N LEU A 93 4.19 8.19 -3.23
CA LEU A 93 4.02 8.91 -1.98
C LEU A 93 4.34 10.39 -2.17
N ARG A 94 5.43 10.74 -2.86
CA ARG A 94 5.78 12.13 -3.18
C ARG A 94 4.68 12.83 -3.98
N PHE A 95 4.06 12.16 -4.96
CA PHE A 95 2.89 12.70 -5.65
C PHE A 95 1.70 12.92 -4.72
N ALA A 96 1.44 11.98 -3.80
CA ALA A 96 0.36 12.11 -2.82
C ALA A 96 0.58 13.26 -1.81
N PHE A 97 1.83 13.63 -1.53
CA PHE A 97 2.21 14.76 -0.65
C PHE A 97 2.44 16.10 -1.39
N THR A 98 2.60 16.11 -2.72
CA THR A 98 2.82 17.35 -3.50
C THR A 98 1.53 18.17 -3.71
N LEU A 99 0.37 17.60 -3.40
CA LEU A 99 -0.88 18.35 -3.36
C LEU A 99 -0.92 19.20 -2.07
N PRO A 100 -1.20 20.52 -2.16
CA PRO A 100 -1.00 21.46 -1.05
C PRO A 100 -1.75 21.02 0.21
N GLU A 101 -0.97 20.90 1.29
CA GLU A 101 -1.44 20.55 2.62
C GLU A 101 -2.28 21.70 3.19
N LYS A 102 -3.56 21.44 3.50
CA LYS A 102 -4.26 22.30 4.44
C LYS A 102 -3.68 21.95 5.81
N LYS A 103 -2.63 22.66 6.24
CA LYS A 103 -2.05 22.56 7.58
C LYS A 103 -3.19 22.59 8.60
N VAL A 104 -3.43 21.48 9.28
CA VAL A 104 -4.25 21.49 10.49
C VAL A 104 -3.32 21.95 11.62
N PRO A 105 -3.60 23.08 12.28
CA PRO A 105 -2.76 23.58 13.37
C PRO A 105 -2.59 22.50 14.45
N PRO A 106 -1.38 22.34 15.01
CA PRO A 106 -1.13 21.37 16.06
C PRO A 106 -2.08 21.60 17.24
N ALA A 107 -2.73 20.54 17.69
CA ALA A 107 -3.67 20.58 18.80
C ALA A 107 -2.97 21.12 20.06
N GLY A 108 -3.23 22.38 20.39
CA GLY A 108 -2.55 23.15 21.43
C GLY A 108 -2.02 24.53 21.00
N SER A 109 -2.16 24.91 19.73
CA SER A 109 -1.83 26.26 19.27
C SER A 109 -2.77 27.33 19.88
N PRO A 110 -2.28 28.54 20.21
CA PRO A 110 -3.07 29.62 20.83
C PRO A 110 -4.38 29.98 20.10
N GLU A 111 -4.46 29.77 18.78
CA GLU A 111 -5.68 29.96 17.97
C GLU A 111 -6.85 29.05 18.42
N THR A 112 -6.58 27.83 18.87
CA THR A 112 -7.62 26.86 19.28
C THR A 112 -8.24 27.20 20.64
N ILE A 113 -7.55 28.01 21.44
CA ILE A 113 -7.99 28.39 22.79
C ILE A 113 -8.91 29.62 22.73
N GLN A 114 -8.64 30.58 21.85
CA GLN A 114 -9.47 31.79 21.71
C GLN A 114 -10.87 31.52 21.16
N GLU A 115 -11.04 30.55 20.26
CA GLU A 115 -12.36 30.24 19.68
C GLU A 115 -13.31 29.59 20.70
N LYS A 116 -12.79 29.02 21.80
CA LYS A 116 -13.60 28.41 22.86
C LYS A 116 -13.99 29.36 24.00
N GLU A 117 -13.35 30.52 24.15
CA GLU A 117 -13.70 31.48 25.19
C GLU A 117 -14.74 32.52 24.75
N ILE A 118 -15.05 32.60 23.44
CA ILE A 118 -15.97 33.60 22.87
C ILE A 118 -17.35 32.97 22.55
N GLN A 119 -17.57 31.67 22.78
CA GLN A 119 -18.88 31.00 22.66
C GLN A 119 -19.46 30.56 24.00
#